data_AF-A0A2R6KT12-F1
#
_entry.id   AF-A0A2R6KT12-F1
#
_cell.length_a   1.000
_cell.length_b   1.000
_cell.length_c   1.000
_cell.angle_alpha   90.00
_cell.angle_beta   90.00
_cell.angle_gamma   90.00
#
_symmetry.space_group_name_H-M   'P 1'
#
loop_
_entity.id
_entity.type
_entity.pdbx_description
1 polymer ?
#
loop_
_entity_poly.entity_id
_entity_poly.type
_entity_poly.pdbx_seq_one_letter_code
_entity_poly.pdbx_strand_id
1 'polypeptide(L)'
;MDTIRASPGLSAAYAFRFGISAGAVVGFTTIGLLYWQGVLSLLESGYVLMALFPIYLVLVAAALSVWLGYDKGKQSLKPVYETDNSD
;
A
#
# COMPACT_ATOMS: atom_id res chain seq x y z
N MET A 1 -5.92 -15.59 27.64
CA MET A 1 -6.74 -15.04 26.54
C MET A 1 -5.96 -15.27 25.27
N ASP A 2 -6.36 -16.27 24.49
CA ASP A 2 -5.72 -16.63 23.23
C ASP A 2 -5.97 -15.53 22.20
N THR A 3 -4.94 -14.77 21.88
CA THR A 3 -4.96 -13.84 20.76
C THR A 3 -5.00 -14.68 19.49
N ILE A 4 -6.19 -14.83 18.90
CA ILE A 4 -6.36 -15.41 17.57
C ILE A 4 -5.47 -14.61 16.63
N ARG A 5 -4.38 -15.23 16.17
CA ARG A 5 -3.45 -14.64 15.23
C ARG A 5 -4.16 -14.63 13.89
N ALA A 6 -4.94 -13.58 13.63
CA ALA A 6 -5.49 -13.32 12.32
C ALA A 6 -4.29 -13.13 11.37
N SER A 7 -3.94 -14.19 10.64
CA SER A 7 -3.25 -14.00 9.37
C SER A 7 -4.14 -13.07 8.55
N PRO A 8 -3.61 -12.03 7.90
CA PRO A 8 -4.42 -11.20 7.01
C PRO A 8 -5.19 -12.13 6.08
N GLY A 9 -6.51 -12.21 6.28
CA GLY A 9 -7.34 -13.16 5.55
C GLY A 9 -7.32 -12.84 4.07
N LEU A 10 -7.73 -13.81 3.24
CA LEU A 10 -7.86 -13.62 1.78
C LEU A 10 -8.59 -12.31 1.42
N SER A 11 -9.55 -11.87 2.25
CA SER A 11 -10.28 -10.60 2.14
C SER A 11 -9.39 -9.35 2.20
N ALA A 12 -8.39 -9.30 3.08
CA ALA A 12 -7.48 -8.17 3.20
C ALA A 12 -6.60 -8.02 1.95
N ALA A 13 -6.15 -9.14 1.38
CA ALA A 13 -5.39 -9.14 0.15
C ALA A 13 -6.21 -8.64 -1.05
N TYR A 14 -7.49 -9.03 -1.13
CA TYR A 14 -8.40 -8.52 -2.16
C TYR A 14 -8.68 -7.02 -2.00
N ALA A 15 -8.94 -6.55 -0.79
CA ALA A 15 -9.18 -5.14 -0.50
C ALA A 15 -7.95 -4.27 -0.82
N PHE A 16 -6.74 -4.77 -0.56
CA PHE A 16 -5.51 -4.08 -0.92
C PHE A 16 -5.37 -3.90 -2.43
N ARG A 17 -5.53 -4.99 -3.20
CA ARG A 17 -5.45 -4.95 -4.67
C ARG A 17 -6.50 -4.01 -5.26
N PHE A 18 -7.72 -4.06 -4.73
CA PHE A 18 -8.79 -3.15 -5.13
C PHE A 18 -8.44 -1.69 -4.81
N GLY A 19 -7.97 -1.42 -3.59
CA GLY A 19 -7.56 -0.09 -3.16
C GLY A 19 -6.44 0.51 -4.01
N ILE A 20 -5.45 -0.29 -4.43
CA ILE A 20 -4.40 0.16 -5.35
C ILE A 20 -4.98 0.50 -6.72
N SER A 21 -5.86 -0.35 -7.26
CA SER A 21 -6.51 -0.06 -8.56
C SER A 21 -7.38 1.20 -8.50
N ALA A 22 -8.19 1.35 -7.45
CA ALA A 22 -9.00 2.53 -7.23
C ALA A 22 -8.14 3.80 -7.06
N GLY A 23 -7.06 3.72 -6.26
CA GLY A 23 -6.11 4.81 -6.08
C GLY A 23 -5.41 5.23 -7.37
N ALA A 24 -5.06 4.26 -8.22
CA ALA A 24 -4.49 4.52 -9.55
C ALA A 24 -5.50 5.25 -10.45
N VAL A 25 -6.75 4.78 -10.51
CA VAL A 25 -7.82 5.43 -11.27
C VAL A 25 -8.01 6.88 -10.80
N VAL A 26 -8.10 7.10 -9.48
CA VAL A 26 -8.22 8.45 -8.90
C VAL A 26 -7.04 9.34 -9.30
N GLY A 27 -5.81 8.81 -9.25
CA GLY A 27 -4.62 9.54 -9.66
C GLY A 27 -4.65 9.93 -11.14
N PHE A 28 -4.97 8.98 -12.04
CA PHE A 28 -5.11 9.25 -13.47
C PHE A 28 -6.22 10.26 -13.78
N THR A 29 -7.39 10.13 -13.14
CA THR A 29 -8.49 11.07 -13.31
C THR A 29 -8.09 12.48 -12.86
N THR A 30 -7.38 12.59 -11.74
CA THR A 30 -6.90 13.88 -11.23
C THR A 30 -5.91 14.53 -12.20
N ILE A 31 -4.93 13.77 -12.70
CA ILE A 31 -3.95 14.27 -13.68
C ILE A 31 -4.66 14.69 -14.98
N GLY A 32 -5.59 13.87 -15.48
CA GLY A 32 -6.36 14.17 -16.67
C GLY A 32 -7.20 15.45 -16.54
N LEU A 33 -7.85 15.66 -15.40
CA LEU A 33 -8.59 16.89 -15.11
C LEU A 33 -7.66 18.11 -15.05
N LEU A 34 -6.51 18.00 -14.39
CA LEU A 34 -5.54 19.10 -14.31
C LEU A 34 -4.98 19.47 -15.70
N TYR A 35 -4.69 18.47 -16.53
CA TYR A 35 -4.29 18.68 -17.91
C TYR A 35 -5.41 19.34 -18.73
N TRP A 36 -6.65 18.87 -18.59
CA TRP A 36 -7.81 19.43 -19.29
C TRP A 36 -8.06 20.90 -18.94
N GLN A 37 -7.85 21.28 -17.68
CA GLN A 37 -7.95 22.66 -17.21
C GLN A 37 -6.76 23.54 -17.63
N GLY A 38 -5.75 22.95 -18.31
CA GLY A 38 -4.54 23.66 -18.73
C GLY A 38 -3.58 23.99 -17.57
N VAL A 39 -3.80 23.42 -16.38
CA VAL A 39 -2.94 23.63 -15.20
C VAL A 39 -1.61 22.90 -15.37
N LEU A 40 -1.64 21.72 -16.02
CA LEU A 40 -0.44 21.00 -16.42
C LEU A 40 -0.24 21.08 -17.92
N SER A 41 1.00 21.38 -18.33
CA SER A 41 1.45 21.14 -19.69
C SER A 41 1.66 19.64 -19.95
N LEU A 42 1.84 19.26 -21.22
CA LEU A 42 2.08 17.87 -21.60
C LEU A 42 3.36 17.31 -20.97
N LEU A 43 4.41 18.13 -20.90
CA LEU A 43 5.70 17.73 -20.34
C LEU A 43 5.61 17.52 -18.81
N GLU A 44 4.93 18.42 -18.11
CA GLU A 44 4.67 18.29 -16.68
C GLU A 44 3.79 17.07 -16.39
N SER A 45 2.80 16.78 -17.23
CA SER A 45 1.96 15.58 -17.10
C SER A 45 2.80 14.31 -17.21
N GLY A 46 3.74 14.28 -18.16
CA GLY A 46 4.72 13.19 -18.29
C GLY A 46 5.60 13.06 -17.05
N TYR A 47 6.10 14.18 -16.52
CA TYR A 47 6.91 14.19 -15.29
C TYR A 47 6.12 13.65 -14.09
N VAL A 48 4.89 14.11 -13.88
CA VAL A 48 4.03 13.65 -12.79
C VAL A 48 3.77 12.13 -12.92
N LEU A 49 3.49 11.64 -14.13
CA LEU A 49 3.26 10.22 -14.37
C LEU A 49 4.51 9.34 -14.16
N MET A 50 5.70 9.79 -14.56
CA MET A 50 6.91 8.97 -14.42
C MET A 50 7.57 9.07 -13.05
N ALA A 51 7.61 10.26 -12.43
CA ALA A 51 8.36 10.49 -11.21
C ALA A 51 7.47 10.49 -9.95
N LEU A 52 6.33 11.17 -10.00
CA LEU A 52 5.49 11.41 -8.82
C LEU A 52 4.44 10.32 -8.61
N PHE A 53 3.87 9.78 -9.69
CA PHE A 53 2.83 8.76 -9.63
C PHE A 53 3.29 7.47 -8.94
N PRO A 54 4.52 6.94 -9.15
CA PRO A 54 5.00 5.78 -8.41
C PRO A 54 5.09 6.06 -6.90
N ILE A 55 5.56 7.25 -6.51
CA ILE A 55 5.66 7.68 -5.10
C ILE A 55 4.26 7.77 -4.49
N TYR A 56 3.32 8.36 -5.21
CA TYR A 56 1.91 8.42 -4.81
C TYR A 56 1.33 7.02 -4.56
N LEU A 57 1.56 6.05 -5.46
CA LEU A 57 1.08 4.68 -5.25
C LEU A 57 1.70 4.01 -4.02
N VAL A 58 2.98 4.29 -3.70
CA VAL A 58 3.61 3.81 -2.47
C VAL A 58 2.92 4.40 -1.23
N LEU A 59 2.56 5.69 -1.25
CA LEU A 59 1.83 6.32 -0.15
C LEU A 59 0.42 5.74 0.02
N VAL A 60 -0.29 5.53 -1.10
CA VAL A 60 -1.61 4.86 -1.08
C VAL A 60 -1.47 3.44 -0.53
N ALA A 61 -0.46 2.69 -0.97
CA ALA A 61 -0.18 1.35 -0.46
C ALA A 61 0.11 1.37 1.05
N ALA A 62 0.91 2.31 1.53
CA ALA A 62 1.21 2.47 2.95
C ALA A 62 -0.06 2.78 3.76
N ALA A 63 -0.88 3.73 3.29
CA ALA A 63 -2.14 4.07 3.92
C ALA A 63 -3.10 2.87 3.97
N LEU A 64 -3.22 2.12 2.87
CA LEU A 64 -4.03 0.89 2.81
C LEU A 64 -3.48 -0.20 3.72
N SER A 65 -2.16 -0.36 3.80
CA SER A 65 -1.51 -1.34 4.68
C SER A 65 -1.85 -1.07 6.16
N VAL A 66 -1.78 0.19 6.57
CA VAL A 66 -2.17 0.61 7.92
C VAL A 66 -3.67 0.41 8.14
N TRP A 67 -4.50 0.83 7.18
CA TRP A 67 -5.96 0.73 7.30
C TRP A 67 -6.45 -0.73 7.33
N LEU A 68 -5.81 -1.63 6.58
CA LEU A 68 -6.10 -3.05 6.56
C LEU A 68 -5.46 -3.81 7.73
N GLY A 69 -4.74 -3.14 8.62
CA GLY A 69 -4.11 -3.75 9.78
C GLY A 69 -2.93 -4.68 9.45
N TYR A 70 -2.29 -4.49 8.29
CA TYR A 70 -1.02 -5.16 7.97
C TYR A 70 0.13 -4.65 8.84
N ASP A 71 -0.02 -3.50 9.49
CA ASP A 71 0.90 -3.01 10.52
C ASP A 71 0.82 -3.89 11.78
N LYS A 72 1.48 -5.05 11.74
CA LYS A 72 1.79 -5.82 12.93
C LYS A 72 3.00 -5.20 13.58
N GLY A 73 2.76 -4.33 14.57
CA GLY A 73 3.81 -3.68 15.35
C GLY A 73 4.89 -4.66 15.82
N LYS A 74 6.08 -4.12 16.13
CA LYS A 74 7.33 -4.80 16.51
C LYS A 74 7.20 -5.91 17.58
N GLN A 75 6.06 -6.01 18.26
CA GLN A 75 5.71 -7.04 19.23
C GLN A 75 5.38 -8.42 18.61
N SER A 76 5.21 -8.53 17.28
CA SER A 76 4.95 -9.84 16.64
C SER A 76 6.20 -10.69 16.40
N LEU A 77 7.39 -10.17 16.69
CA LEU A 77 8.64 -10.94 16.66
C LEU A 77 8.82 -11.67 17.98
N LYS A 78 8.20 -12.85 18.14
CA LYS A 78 8.49 -13.74 19.27
C LYS A 78 9.89 -14.34 19.02
N PRO A 79 10.88 -14.16 19.91
CA PRO A 79 12.16 -14.81 19.75
C PRO A 79 11.94 -16.33 19.76
N VAL A 80 12.41 -17.00 18.71
CA VAL A 80 12.46 -18.46 18.66
C VAL A 80 13.77 -18.86 19.31
N TYR A 81 13.67 -19.52 20.48
CA TYR A 81 14.80 -20.22 21.07
C TYR A 81 14.79 -21.63 20.47
N GLU A 82 15.78 -21.93 19.65
CA GLU A 82 16.05 -23.30 19.19
C GLU A 82 16.76 -24.02 20.35
N THR A 83 16.07 -24.96 20.99
CA THR A 83 16.73 -25.83 21.97
C THR A 83 17.51 -26.87 21.18
N ASP A 84 18.79 -26.61 20.98
CA ASP A 84 19.75 -27.58 20.47
C ASP A 84 19.82 -28.75 21.47
N ASN A 85 19.05 -29.80 21.20
CA ASN A 85 19.11 -31.07 21.92
C ASN A 85 20.25 -31.87 21.28
N SER A 86 21.47 -31.55 21.68
CA SER A 86 22.65 -32.38 21.47
C SER A 86 22.81 -33.34 22.65
N ASP A 87 22.21 -34.53 22.52
CA ASP A 87 22.53 -35.74 23.30
C ASP A 87 23.11 -36.81 22.36
#